data_AF-I0HJ68-F1
#
_entry.id   AF-I0HJ68-F1
#
_cell.length_a   1.000
_cell.length_b   1.000
_cell.length_c   1.000
_cell.angle_alpha   90.00
_cell.angle_beta   90.00
_cell.angle_gamma   90.00
#
_symmetry.space_group_name_H-M   'P 1'
#
loop_
_entity.id
_entity.type
_entity.pdbx_description
1 polymer ?
#
loop_
_entity_poly.entity_id
_entity_poly.type
_entity_poly.pdbx_seq_one_letter_code
_entity_poly.pdbx_strand_id
1 'polypeptide(L)'
;MPLLAIPAWSVWRMVRGARLGDWRRPGWFGHAAWASFALLALVWLWGALSGGLDIEETCRLRHHEPYDEAYYQAHRDDYFRLFPLSQKCNAGYDLVAPWVNPAVAVLFLLLLAALTGLVGSVSSSLGGPSRRRPGSPPGSAEPGRRERRRGARRRPAR
;
A
#
# COMPACT_ATOMS: atom_id res chain seq x y z
N MET A 1 26.35 -0.51 -2.56
CA MET A 1 25.01 -0.86 -3.10
C MET A 1 23.91 -0.81 -2.01
N PRO A 2 23.68 0.31 -1.30
CA PRO A 2 22.64 0.39 -0.25
C PRO A 2 21.21 0.59 -0.80
N LEU A 3 21.05 0.90 -2.09
CA LEU A 3 19.76 1.20 -2.74
C LEU A 3 18.75 0.04 -2.69
N LEU A 4 19.22 -1.21 -2.61
CA LEU A 4 18.36 -2.39 -2.49
C LEU A 4 17.99 -2.73 -1.04
N ALA A 5 18.70 -2.17 -0.06
CA ALA A 5 18.42 -2.45 1.35
C ALA A 5 17.07 -1.86 1.78
N ILE A 6 16.68 -0.71 1.22
CA ILE A 6 15.42 -0.03 1.53
C ILE A 6 14.19 -0.83 1.05
N PRO A 7 14.09 -1.27 -0.22
CA PRO A 7 12.96 -2.10 -0.65
C PRO A 7 12.99 -3.47 0.01
N ALA A 8 14.16 -4.10 0.18
CA ALA A 8 14.28 -5.39 0.87
C ALA A 8 13.82 -5.30 2.33
N TRP A 9 14.20 -4.24 3.05
CA TRP A 9 13.77 -3.98 4.42
C TRP A 9 12.26 -3.70 4.50
N SER A 10 11.72 -2.97 3.54
CA SER A 10 10.28 -2.70 3.45
C SER A 10 9.46 -3.99 3.23
N VAL A 11 9.88 -4.82 2.27
CA VAL A 11 9.27 -6.13 2.00
C VAL A 11 9.41 -7.06 3.21
N TRP A 12 10.59 -7.13 3.82
CA TRP A 12 10.82 -7.94 5.02
C TRP A 12 9.94 -7.49 6.19
N ARG A 13 9.83 -6.17 6.43
CA ARG A 13 8.95 -5.61 7.46
C ARG A 13 7.48 -5.95 7.17
N MET A 14 7.05 -5.89 5.91
CA MET A 14 5.68 -6.29 5.54
C MET A 14 5.45 -7.78 5.77
N VAL A 15 6.36 -8.66 5.33
CA VAL A 15 6.28 -10.12 5.56
C VAL A 15 6.34 -10.46 7.05
N ARG A 16 7.11 -9.73 7.84
CA ARG A 16 7.21 -9.95 9.29
C ARG A 16 5.98 -9.44 10.03
N GLY A 17 5.50 -8.23 9.73
CA GLY A 17 4.27 -7.67 10.30
C GLY A 17 3.04 -8.49 9.92
N ALA A 18 3.04 -9.01 8.70
CA ALA A 18 2.19 -10.11 8.28
C ALA A 18 2.27 -11.26 9.30
N ARG A 19 3.38 -12.00 9.34
CA ARG A 19 3.54 -13.17 10.24
C ARG A 19 3.23 -12.90 11.72
N LEU A 20 3.39 -11.67 12.20
CA LEU A 20 3.15 -11.27 13.59
C LEU A 20 1.70 -10.89 13.92
N GLY A 21 0.77 -10.89 12.95
CA GLY A 21 -0.65 -10.61 13.24
C GLY A 21 -1.08 -9.15 13.03
N ASP A 22 -0.19 -8.27 12.59
CA ASP A 22 -0.48 -6.83 12.45
C ASP A 22 -1.45 -6.51 11.31
N TRP A 23 -1.74 -7.48 10.43
CA TRP A 23 -2.82 -7.39 9.44
C TRP A 23 -4.21 -7.18 10.05
N ARG A 24 -4.37 -7.32 11.37
CA ARG A 24 -5.60 -6.94 12.08
C ARG A 24 -5.80 -5.42 12.21
N ARG A 25 -4.77 -4.59 11.96
CA ARG A 25 -4.87 -3.13 12.03
C ARG A 25 -5.22 -2.56 10.65
N PRO A 26 -6.27 -1.72 10.52
CA PRO A 26 -6.70 -1.17 9.23
C PRO A 26 -5.60 -0.34 8.53
N GLY A 27 -4.73 0.33 9.30
CA GLY A 27 -3.62 1.11 8.74
C GLY A 27 -2.54 0.27 8.03
N TRP A 28 -2.46 -1.05 8.30
CA TRP A 28 -1.49 -1.93 7.66
C TRP A 28 -1.81 -2.13 6.17
N PHE A 29 -3.09 -2.35 5.84
CA PHE A 29 -3.54 -2.52 4.45
C PHE A 29 -3.34 -1.25 3.61
N GLY A 30 -3.56 -0.07 4.18
CA GLY A 30 -3.29 1.19 3.49
C GLY A 30 -1.81 1.36 3.13
N HIS A 31 -0.91 1.02 4.07
CA HIS A 31 0.53 1.09 3.83
C HIS A 31 1.00 0.03 2.82
N ALA A 32 0.44 -1.18 2.89
CA ALA A 32 0.69 -2.26 1.92
C ALA A 32 0.22 -1.90 0.51
N ALA A 33 -0.96 -1.31 0.37
CA ALA A 33 -1.49 -0.83 -0.91
C ALA A 33 -0.59 0.26 -1.49
N TRP A 34 -0.24 1.27 -0.70
CA TRP A 34 0.64 2.35 -1.14
C TRP A 34 2.02 1.84 -1.59
N ALA A 35 2.66 0.99 -0.79
CA ALA A 35 3.97 0.44 -1.14
C ALA A 35 3.92 -0.44 -2.40
N SER A 36 2.89 -1.28 -2.53
CA SER A 36 2.70 -2.13 -3.71
C SER A 36 2.46 -1.28 -4.96
N PHE A 37 1.63 -0.23 -4.85
CA PHE A 37 1.37 0.70 -5.95
C PHE A 37 2.63 1.47 -6.37
N ALA A 38 3.39 2.01 -5.42
CA ALA A 38 4.62 2.74 -5.73
C ALA A 38 5.66 1.83 -6.42
N LEU A 39 5.85 0.60 -5.93
CA LEU A 39 6.74 -0.37 -6.57
C LEU A 39 6.22 -0.80 -7.95
N LEU A 40 4.92 -1.03 -8.09
CA LEU A 40 4.28 -1.35 -9.36
C LEU A 40 4.53 -0.26 -10.39
N ALA A 41 4.30 1.00 -10.02
CA ALA A 41 4.51 2.16 -10.89
C ALA A 41 5.98 2.29 -11.31
N LEU A 42 6.92 2.09 -10.37
CA LEU A 42 8.37 2.14 -10.68
C LEU A 42 8.79 1.03 -11.65
N VAL A 43 8.38 -0.21 -11.41
CA VAL A 43 8.72 -1.36 -12.28
C VAL A 43 8.06 -1.21 -13.65
N TRP A 44 6.80 -0.76 -13.68
CA TRP A 44 6.08 -0.51 -14.92
C TRP A 44 6.76 0.61 -15.74
N LEU A 45 7.12 1.72 -15.10
CA LEU A 45 7.82 2.84 -15.75
C LEU A 45 9.20 2.42 -16.25
N TRP A 46 9.92 1.60 -15.49
CA TRP A 46 11.20 1.01 -15.92
C TRP A 46 11.04 0.17 -17.19
N GLY A 47 10.01 -0.68 -17.26
CA GLY A 47 9.71 -1.46 -18.45
C GLY A 47 9.29 -0.58 -19.64
N ALA A 48 8.42 0.40 -19.40
CA ALA A 48 7.90 1.28 -20.44
C ALA A 48 8.99 2.17 -21.06
N LEU A 49 9.98 2.57 -20.26
CA LEU A 49 11.12 3.38 -20.70
C LEU A 49 12.34 2.56 -21.15
N SER A 50 12.23 1.24 -21.21
CA SER A 50 13.37 0.36 -21.58
C SER A 50 13.88 0.59 -23.00
N GLY A 51 13.00 1.01 -23.92
CA GLY A 51 13.36 1.38 -25.29
C GLY A 51 13.98 2.77 -25.46
N GLY A 52 14.02 3.59 -24.40
CA GLY A 52 14.59 4.93 -24.48
C GLY A 52 13.78 5.92 -25.32
N LEU A 53 14.43 7.02 -25.73
CA LEU A 53 13.85 8.02 -26.64
C LEU A 53 13.88 7.56 -28.09
N ASP A 54 14.88 6.74 -28.44
CA ASP A 54 15.06 6.13 -29.74
C ASP A 54 15.37 4.64 -29.55
N ILE A 55 14.44 3.81 -29.97
CA ILE A 55 14.52 2.35 -29.86
C ILE A 55 15.62 1.84 -30.80
N GLU A 56 15.75 2.40 -32.01
CA GLU A 56 16.79 2.00 -32.96
C GLU A 56 18.17 2.24 -32.34
N GLU A 57 18.40 3.43 -31.79
CA GLU A 57 19.66 3.78 -31.14
C GLU A 57 19.96 2.85 -29.97
N THR A 58 18.95 2.59 -29.12
CA THR A 58 19.10 1.71 -27.96
C THR A 58 19.42 0.27 -28.38
N CYS A 59 18.73 -0.26 -29.38
CA CYS A 59 18.97 -1.60 -29.92
C CYS A 59 20.38 -1.73 -30.50
N ARG A 60 20.79 -0.80 -31.37
CA ARG A 60 22.06 -0.88 -32.10
C ARG A 60 23.27 -0.50 -31.24
N LEU A 61 23.20 0.58 -30.46
CA LEU A 61 24.35 1.13 -29.75
C LEU A 61 24.49 0.57 -28.33
N ARG A 62 23.38 0.35 -27.60
CA ARG A 62 23.45 -0.16 -26.23
C ARG A 62 23.45 -1.69 -26.20
N HIS A 63 22.58 -2.32 -26.99
CA HIS A 63 22.39 -3.78 -26.96
C HIS A 63 23.11 -4.53 -28.09
N HIS A 64 23.64 -3.82 -29.10
CA HIS A 64 24.33 -4.40 -30.25
C HIS A 64 23.47 -5.41 -31.05
N GLU A 65 22.16 -5.23 -31.01
CA GLU A 65 21.18 -6.06 -31.70
C GLU A 65 20.72 -5.37 -32.99
N PRO A 66 20.46 -6.13 -34.07
CA PRO A 66 19.90 -5.58 -35.29
C PRO A 66 18.47 -5.11 -35.02
N TYR A 67 18.20 -3.87 -35.41
CA TYR A 67 16.87 -3.27 -35.36
C TYR A 67 16.12 -3.59 -36.66
N ASP A 68 14.97 -4.26 -36.53
CA ASP A 68 14.09 -4.62 -37.64
C ASP A 68 12.89 -3.66 -37.68
N GLU A 69 13.00 -2.63 -38.51
CA GLU A 69 11.96 -1.61 -38.69
C GLU A 69 10.65 -2.22 -39.23
N ALA A 70 10.73 -3.21 -40.11
CA ALA A 70 9.52 -3.85 -40.67
C ALA A 70 8.78 -4.64 -39.58
N TYR A 71 9.52 -5.33 -38.71
CA TYR A 71 8.96 -6.01 -37.55
C TYR A 71 8.36 -5.02 -36.54
N TYR A 72 9.06 -3.90 -36.27
CA TYR A 72 8.60 -2.86 -35.36
C TYR A 72 7.27 -2.24 -35.83
N GLN A 73 7.16 -1.87 -37.10
CA GLN A 73 5.92 -1.31 -37.65
C GLN A 73 4.77 -2.32 -37.63
N ALA A 74 5.04 -3.60 -37.91
CA ALA A 74 4.02 -4.64 -37.88
C ALA A 74 3.47 -4.92 -36.47
N HIS A 75 4.25 -4.69 -35.42
CA HIS A 75 3.89 -4.94 -34.02
C HIS A 75 3.74 -3.67 -33.19
N ARG A 76 3.60 -2.51 -33.85
CA ARG A 76 3.57 -1.21 -33.18
C ARG A 76 2.47 -1.12 -32.13
N ASP A 77 1.32 -1.70 -32.43
CA ASP A 77 0.16 -1.73 -31.52
C ASP A 77 0.42 -2.57 -30.26
N ASP A 78 1.27 -3.59 -30.35
CA ASP A 78 1.62 -4.43 -29.20
C ASP A 78 2.47 -3.65 -28.17
N TYR A 79 3.23 -2.64 -28.60
CA TYR A 79 4.06 -1.81 -27.72
C TYR A 79 3.26 -0.81 -26.88
N PHE A 80 2.02 -0.48 -27.29
CA PHE A 80 1.13 0.38 -26.52
C PHE A 80 0.26 -0.38 -25.51
N ARG A 81 0.40 -1.72 -25.43
CA ARG A 81 -0.32 -2.51 -24.43
C ARG A 81 0.19 -2.18 -23.03
N LEU A 82 -0.76 -2.01 -22.11
CA LEU A 82 -0.47 -1.80 -20.69
C LEU A 82 0.19 -3.02 -20.03
N PHE A 83 -0.10 -4.23 -20.54
CA PHE A 83 0.49 -5.50 -20.13
C PHE A 83 0.20 -6.59 -21.19
N PRO A 84 1.12 -7.53 -21.46
CA PRO A 84 2.52 -7.54 -21.04
C PRO A 84 3.31 -6.40 -21.69
N LEU A 85 4.30 -5.86 -20.98
CA LEU A 85 5.21 -4.87 -21.57
C LEU A 85 6.19 -5.61 -22.47
N SER A 86 6.32 -5.12 -23.70
CA SER A 86 7.37 -5.54 -24.62
C SER A 86 7.86 -4.33 -25.41
N GLN A 87 9.15 -4.29 -25.70
CA GLN A 87 9.82 -3.28 -26.52
C GLN A 87 10.87 -4.04 -27.32
N LYS A 88 10.49 -4.57 -28.49
CA LYS A 88 11.34 -5.50 -29.23
C LYS A 88 12.21 -4.78 -30.26
N CYS A 89 13.47 -5.18 -30.34
CA CYS A 89 14.38 -4.79 -31.42
C CYS A 89 14.14 -5.62 -32.68
N ASN A 90 13.86 -6.92 -32.48
CA ASN A 90 13.58 -7.91 -33.51
C ASN A 90 12.73 -9.04 -32.90
N ALA A 91 12.38 -10.07 -33.68
CA ALA A 91 11.55 -11.17 -33.20
C ALA A 91 12.14 -11.95 -32.00
N GLY A 92 13.46 -11.91 -31.82
CA GLY A 92 14.20 -12.67 -30.80
C GLY A 92 14.65 -11.85 -29.58
N TYR A 93 14.64 -10.52 -29.65
CA TYR A 93 15.19 -9.67 -28.60
C TYR A 93 14.20 -8.62 -28.10
N ASP A 94 13.91 -8.67 -26.80
CA ASP A 94 13.08 -7.71 -26.08
C ASP A 94 13.96 -6.90 -25.12
N LEU A 95 13.84 -5.57 -25.20
CA LEU A 95 14.51 -4.61 -24.31
C LEU A 95 13.93 -4.68 -22.89
N VAL A 96 12.67 -5.11 -22.76
CA VAL A 96 12.05 -5.32 -21.45
C VAL A 96 12.67 -6.55 -20.81
N ALA A 97 13.33 -6.35 -19.67
CA ALA A 97 13.94 -7.45 -18.94
C ALA A 97 12.88 -8.51 -18.55
N PRO A 98 13.21 -9.81 -18.61
CA PRO A 98 12.24 -10.90 -18.48
C PRO A 98 11.58 -10.97 -17.09
N TRP A 99 12.16 -10.32 -16.07
CA TRP A 99 11.61 -10.25 -14.72
C TRP A 99 10.56 -9.13 -14.54
N VAL A 100 10.49 -8.15 -15.44
CA VAL A 100 9.59 -6.99 -15.31
C VAL A 100 8.12 -7.43 -15.34
N ASN A 101 7.73 -8.21 -16.35
CA ASN A 101 6.36 -8.70 -16.47
C ASN A 101 5.88 -9.55 -15.27
N PRO A 102 6.63 -10.55 -14.79
CA PRO A 102 6.22 -11.29 -13.59
C PRO A 102 6.22 -10.40 -12.34
N ALA A 103 7.14 -9.43 -12.21
CA ALA A 103 7.14 -8.49 -11.09
C ALA A 103 5.90 -7.58 -11.10
N VAL A 104 5.51 -7.03 -12.25
CA VAL A 104 4.28 -6.25 -12.42
C VAL A 104 3.06 -7.08 -12.02
N ALA A 105 2.97 -8.34 -12.48
CA ALA A 105 1.87 -9.23 -12.14
C ALA A 105 1.78 -9.48 -10.62
N VAL A 106 2.90 -9.81 -9.96
CA VAL A 106 2.94 -10.05 -8.51
C VAL A 106 2.57 -8.78 -7.72
N LEU A 107 3.13 -7.63 -8.08
CA LEU A 107 2.85 -6.36 -7.40
C LEU A 107 1.39 -5.94 -7.57
N PHE A 108 0.80 -6.17 -8.74
CA PHE A 108 -0.61 -5.92 -8.98
C PHE A 108 -1.50 -6.82 -8.11
N LEU A 109 -1.18 -8.11 -8.00
CA LEU A 109 -1.92 -9.02 -7.10
C LEU A 109 -1.79 -8.61 -5.62
N LEU A 110 -0.61 -8.17 -5.19
CA LEU A 110 -0.40 -7.66 -3.83
C LEU A 110 -1.22 -6.38 -3.57
N LEU A 111 -1.26 -5.47 -4.55
CA LEU A 111 -2.10 -4.27 -4.48
C LEU A 111 -3.58 -4.64 -4.33
N LEU A 112 -4.09 -5.58 -5.15
CA LEU A 112 -5.47 -6.05 -5.04
C LEU A 112 -5.77 -6.69 -3.67
N ALA A 113 -4.85 -7.51 -3.17
CA ALA A 113 -4.98 -8.14 -1.85
C ALA A 113 -4.99 -7.08 -0.72
N ALA A 114 -4.17 -6.04 -0.83
CA ALA A 114 -4.14 -4.95 0.13
C ALA A 114 -5.42 -4.10 0.08
N LEU A 115 -5.93 -3.79 -1.11
CA LEU A 115 -7.17 -3.03 -1.28
C LEU A 115 -8.39 -3.79 -0.76
N THR A 116 -8.50 -5.08 -1.04
CA THR A 116 -9.59 -5.92 -0.52
C THR A 116 -9.57 -6.01 1.00
N GLY A 117 -8.38 -6.17 1.60
CA GLY A 117 -8.21 -6.11 3.06
C GLY A 117 -8.57 -4.75 3.66
N LEU A 118 -8.19 -3.65 2.99
CA LEU A 118 -8.54 -2.29 3.41
C LEU A 118 -10.06 -2.08 3.42
N VAL A 119 -10.74 -2.42 2.33
CA VAL A 119 -12.20 -2.31 2.22
C VAL A 119 -12.90 -3.13 3.30
N GLY A 120 -12.49 -4.39 3.50
CA GLY A 120 -13.06 -5.25 4.55
C GLY A 120 -12.87 -4.66 5.96
N SER A 121 -11.70 -4.07 6.24
CA SER A 121 -11.43 -3.44 7.53
C SER A 121 -12.30 -2.19 7.79
N VAL A 122 -12.56 -1.38 6.75
CA VAL A 122 -13.45 -0.21 6.84
C VAL A 122 -14.90 -0.65 7.02
N SER A 123 -15.37 -1.63 6.24
CA SER A 123 -16.75 -2.15 6.35
C SER A 123 -17.03 -2.74 7.73
N SER A 124 -16.07 -3.47 8.32
CA SER A 124 -16.20 -4.00 9.69
C SER A 124 -16.23 -2.91 10.76
N SER A 125 -15.61 -1.76 10.51
CA SER A 125 -15.60 -0.60 11.41
C SER A 125 -16.91 0.20 11.36
N LEU A 126 -17.60 0.22 10.22
CA LEU A 126 -18.90 0.87 10.03
C LEU A 126 -20.08 -0.02 10.47
N GLY A 127 -19.92 -1.34 10.41
CA GLY A 127 -20.93 -2.33 10.85
C GLY A 127 -20.90 -2.65 12.34
N GLY A 128 -19.98 -2.07 13.12
CA GLY A 128 -19.94 -2.23 14.57
C GLY A 128 -21.21 -1.64 15.19
N PRO A 129 -22.09 -2.43 15.84
CA PRO A 129 -23.23 -1.88 16.54
C PRO A 129 -22.71 -0.89 17.55
N SER A 130 -23.17 0.35 17.47
CA SER A 130 -23.13 1.29 18.58
C SER A 130 -23.73 0.56 19.77
N ARG A 131 -22.86 -0.01 20.62
CA ARG A 131 -23.24 -0.56 21.91
C ARG A 131 -23.66 0.67 22.70
N ARG A 132 -24.92 1.07 22.52
CA ARG A 132 -25.65 1.90 23.47
C ARG A 132 -25.32 1.30 24.82
N ARG A 133 -24.63 2.06 25.66
CA ARG A 133 -24.58 1.77 27.10
C ARG A 133 -26.02 1.49 27.53
N PRO A 134 -26.34 0.29 28.04
CA PRO A 134 -27.60 0.09 28.74
C PRO A 134 -27.66 1.12 29.86
N GLY A 135 -28.81 1.77 29.99
CA GLY A 135 -28.98 3.04 30.66
C GLY A 135 -28.39 3.09 32.07
N SER A 136 -27.89 4.27 32.43
CA SER A 136 -27.88 4.69 33.82
C SER A 136 -29.34 4.67 34.32
N PRO A 137 -29.66 4.01 35.45
CA PRO A 137 -31.00 4.01 35.98
C PRO A 137 -31.43 5.43 36.37
N PRO A 138 -32.71 5.80 36.17
CA PRO A 138 -33.24 7.05 36.67
C PRO A 138 -33.47 6.92 38.18
N GLY A 139 -32.92 7.86 38.96
CA GLY A 139 -33.42 8.14 40.29
C GLY A 139 -32.56 7.63 41.45
N SER A 140 -31.75 8.54 41.97
CA SER A 140 -31.76 8.80 43.41
C SER A 140 -31.62 10.30 43.59
N ALA A 141 -32.76 10.99 43.55
CA ALA A 141 -32.88 12.31 44.13
C ALA A 141 -32.54 12.15 45.62
N GLU A 142 -31.41 12.69 46.03
CA GLU A 142 -31.02 12.77 47.44
C GLU A 142 -31.56 14.10 47.98
N PRO A 143 -32.59 14.11 48.83
CA PRO A 143 -33.07 15.33 49.46
C PRO A 143 -32.27 15.57 50.74
N GLY A 144 -31.77 16.80 50.89
CA GLY A 144 -31.56 17.37 52.21
C GLY A 144 -30.25 17.02 52.91
N ARG A 145 -29.18 17.74 52.55
CA ARG A 145 -28.07 18.00 53.48
C ARG A 145 -27.80 19.50 53.61
N ARG A 146 -28.88 20.27 53.81
CA ARG A 146 -28.81 21.53 54.55
C ARG A 146 -28.84 21.17 56.04
N GLU A 147 -28.17 21.96 56.86
CA GLU A 147 -28.29 21.96 58.34
C GLU A 147 -27.29 21.09 59.13
N ARG A 148 -26.00 21.41 59.01
CA ARG A 148 -25.05 21.24 60.14
C ARG A 148 -24.00 22.36 60.17
N ARG A 149 -24.48 23.61 60.13
CA ARG A 149 -23.76 24.79 60.64
C ARG A 149 -24.55 25.32 61.83
N ARG A 150 -24.22 24.87 63.04
CA ARG A 150 -24.44 25.61 64.31
C ARG A 150 -23.80 24.84 65.46
N GLY A 151 -22.84 25.47 66.13
CA GLY A 151 -22.53 25.18 67.53
C GLY A 151 -21.20 24.47 67.81
N ALA A 152 -20.10 25.25 67.84
CA ALA A 152 -18.94 25.10 68.73
C ALA A 152 -17.87 26.12 68.28
N ARG A 153 -18.02 27.44 68.46
CA ARG A 153 -17.79 28.23 69.68
C ARG A 153 -16.76 27.63 70.66
N ARG A 154 -15.59 28.32 70.71
CA ARG A 154 -14.78 28.72 71.90
C ARG A 154 -14.10 27.55 72.65
N ARG A 155 -12.79 27.54 72.94
CA ARG A 155 -11.88 28.59 73.46
C ARG A 155 -10.40 28.10 73.39
N PRO A 156 -9.40 28.97 73.63
CA PRO A 156 -7.97 28.68 73.48
C PRO A 156 -7.23 28.43 74.81
N ALA A 157 -5.99 27.95 74.65
CA ALA A 157 -4.77 28.15 75.46
C ALA A 157 -4.73 27.67 76.92
N ARG A 158 -3.77 26.76 77.18
CA ARG A 158 -2.66 26.97 78.11
C ARG A 158 -1.48 26.07 77.73
#